data_AF-A0A357R1N7-F1
#
_entry.id   AF-A0A357R1N7-F1
#
_cell.length_a   1.000
_cell.length_b   1.000
_cell.length_c   1.000
_cell.angle_alpha   90.00
_cell.angle_beta   90.00
_cell.angle_gamma   90.00
#
_symmetry.space_group_name_H-M   'P 1'
#
loop_
_entity.id
_entity.type
_entity.pdbx_description
1 polymer ?
#
loop_
_entity_poly.entity_id
_entity_poly.type
_entity_poly.pdbx_seq_one_letter_code
_entity_poly.pdbx_strand_id
1 'polypeptide(L)'
;DLPSISISGIIDRIDETTTYIRIIDYKSSVKQLSDKKVEGGIQLQLCTYALIASSLIEKKLSGAYYLSLKNEDVPEIAHKVFRDKVLDIDEADLEKLWIKQNKLKGWTFDSVSTLYNSDQFITGLTSKLAVRGGVYQIDLIKDQLTRLYTYLLRSLSEGNIERRPVDATCTYCDFKDICRYRGKAYKPLDSLKDPRVTLQGKERKDAVDEMDN
;
A
#
# COMPACT_ATOMS: atom_id res chain seq x y z
N ASP A 1 -23.59 -0.32 -23.96
CA ASP A 1 -22.33 -0.98 -23.60
C ASP A 1 -21.31 0.04 -23.12
N LEU A 2 -20.55 -0.28 -22.07
CA LEU A 2 -19.43 0.56 -21.65
C LEU A 2 -18.31 0.40 -22.68
N PRO A 3 -17.65 1.50 -23.11
CA PRO A 3 -16.54 1.40 -24.05
C PRO A 3 -15.39 0.61 -23.42
N SER A 4 -14.63 -0.11 -24.25
CA SER A 4 -13.42 -0.78 -23.79
C SER A 4 -12.32 0.25 -23.54
N ILE A 5 -11.65 0.13 -22.39
CA ILE A 5 -10.47 0.92 -22.06
C ILE A 5 -9.31 -0.03 -21.78
N SER A 6 -8.13 0.31 -22.28
CA SER A 6 -6.89 -0.37 -21.94
C SER A 6 -6.08 0.53 -21.01
N ILE A 7 -5.74 0.02 -19.83
CA ILE A 7 -4.88 0.70 -18.86
C ILE A 7 -3.54 -0.03 -18.89
N SER A 8 -2.49 0.68 -19.27
CA SER A 8 -1.12 0.18 -19.27
C SER A 8 -0.28 0.91 -18.21
N GLY A 9 0.82 0.28 -17.80
CA GLY A 9 1.73 0.82 -16.81
C GLY A 9 3.00 -0.03 -16.69
N ILE A 10 3.93 0.43 -15.86
CA ILE A 10 5.20 -0.25 -15.59
C ILE A 10 5.27 -0.52 -14.09
N ILE A 11 5.57 -1.76 -13.72
CA ILE A 11 5.79 -2.16 -12.34
C ILE A 11 7.28 -2.02 -12.05
N ASP A 12 7.64 -1.22 -11.04
CA ASP A 12 9.04 -0.93 -10.71
C ASP A 12 9.87 -2.17 -10.39
N ARG A 13 9.34 -3.05 -9.53
CA ARG A 13 10.01 -4.30 -9.12
C ARG A 13 9.02 -5.37 -8.68
N ILE A 14 9.31 -6.60 -9.07
CA ILE A 14 8.65 -7.82 -8.61
C ILE A 14 9.72 -8.74 -8.01
N ASP A 15 9.52 -9.17 -6.77
CA ASP A 15 10.29 -10.30 -6.21
C ASP A 15 9.40 -11.54 -6.22
N GLU A 16 10.00 -12.69 -6.52
CA GLU A 16 9.28 -13.92 -6.80
C GLU A 16 9.94 -15.13 -6.14
N THR A 17 9.10 -16.06 -5.66
CA THR A 17 9.48 -17.43 -5.28
C THR A 17 8.66 -18.42 -6.12
N THR A 18 8.82 -19.71 -5.87
CA THR A 18 8.00 -20.74 -6.55
C THR A 18 6.50 -20.49 -6.43
N THR A 19 6.04 -20.02 -5.26
CA THR A 19 4.60 -19.90 -4.95
C THR A 19 4.11 -18.46 -4.88
N TYR A 20 5.00 -17.51 -4.52
CA TYR A 20 4.60 -16.15 -4.17
C TYR A 20 5.28 -15.10 -5.04
N ILE A 21 4.61 -13.96 -5.16
CA ILE A 21 5.20 -12.71 -5.62
C ILE A 21 4.98 -11.60 -4.59
N ARG A 22 5.83 -10.56 -4.63
CA ARG A 22 5.55 -9.25 -4.03
C ARG A 22 5.91 -8.13 -4.99
N ILE A 23 5.20 -7.02 -4.85
CA ILE A 23 5.46 -5.80 -5.61
C ILE A 23 6.16 -4.79 -4.72
N ILE A 24 7.21 -4.16 -5.26
CA ILE A 24 7.92 -3.05 -4.61
C ILE A 24 7.91 -1.87 -5.58
N ASP A 25 7.42 -0.73 -5.10
CA ASP A 25 7.40 0.54 -5.83
C ASP A 25 8.32 1.54 -5.12
N TYR A 26 9.20 2.18 -5.89
CA TYR A 26 10.20 3.09 -5.36
C TYR A 26 9.64 4.50 -5.28
N LYS A 27 9.72 5.12 -4.10
CA LYS A 27 9.26 6.51 -3.90
C LYS A 27 10.38 7.37 -3.32
N SER A 28 10.55 8.56 -3.89
CA SER A 28 11.49 9.58 -3.41
C SER A 28 11.15 10.15 -2.02
N SER A 29 9.96 9.83 -1.50
CA SER A 29 9.48 10.25 -0.18
C SER A 29 8.87 9.07 0.55
N VAL A 30 8.72 9.22 1.87
CA VAL A 30 8.02 8.22 2.68
C VAL A 30 6.54 8.23 2.28
N LYS A 31 6.05 7.07 1.83
CA LYS A 31 4.65 6.85 1.50
C LYS A 31 4.11 5.65 2.28
N GLN A 32 2.80 5.65 2.48
CA GLN A 32 2.07 4.54 3.06
C GLN A 32 0.75 4.38 2.28
N LEU A 33 0.34 3.13 2.10
CA LEU A 33 -1.02 2.84 1.63
C LEU A 33 -2.03 3.18 2.73
N SER A 34 -3.15 3.76 2.34
CA SER A 34 -4.24 4.12 3.24
C SER A 34 -5.55 3.57 2.72
N ASP A 35 -6.26 2.82 3.55
CA ASP A 35 -7.56 2.24 3.21
C ASP A 35 -8.50 3.29 2.62
N LYS A 36 -8.66 4.42 3.32
CA LYS A 36 -9.49 5.54 2.88
C LYS A 36 -9.09 6.08 1.50
N LYS A 37 -7.80 6.15 1.19
CA LYS A 37 -7.33 6.66 -0.10
C LYS A 37 -7.45 5.65 -1.22
N VAL A 38 -7.28 4.35 -0.93
CA VAL A 38 -7.51 3.28 -1.90
C VAL A 38 -9.01 3.18 -2.20
N GLU A 39 -9.84 3.08 -1.16
CA GLU A 39 -11.30 3.02 -1.26
C GLU A 39 -11.88 4.27 -1.93
N GLY A 40 -11.31 5.44 -1.64
CA GLY A 40 -11.72 6.73 -2.20
C GLY A 40 -11.19 7.04 -3.61
N GLY A 41 -10.47 6.13 -4.26
CA GLY A 41 -10.01 6.31 -5.63
C GLY A 41 -8.75 7.16 -5.81
N ILE A 42 -8.00 7.44 -4.75
CA ILE A 42 -6.83 8.33 -4.76
C ILE A 42 -5.51 7.56 -4.90
N GLN A 43 -5.39 6.38 -4.28
CA GLN A 43 -4.19 5.54 -4.32
C GLN A 43 -4.51 4.20 -5.00
N LEU A 44 -4.51 4.16 -6.33
CA LEU A 44 -4.85 2.93 -7.08
C LEU A 44 -3.63 2.13 -7.53
N GLN A 45 -2.56 2.84 -7.90
CA GLN A 45 -1.41 2.30 -8.63
C GLN A 45 -0.85 0.98 -8.05
N LEU A 46 -0.44 0.98 -6.77
CA LEU A 46 0.25 -0.15 -6.17
C LEU A 46 -0.66 -1.40 -6.02
N CYS A 47 -1.93 -1.22 -5.67
CA CYS A 47 -2.90 -2.32 -5.57
C CYS A 47 -3.26 -2.87 -6.96
N THR A 48 -3.37 -2.00 -7.96
CA THR A 48 -3.60 -2.42 -9.36
C THR A 48 -2.43 -3.22 -9.89
N TYR A 49 -1.19 -2.79 -9.63
CA TYR A 49 0.01 -3.56 -9.99
C TYR A 49 0.03 -4.93 -9.34
N ALA A 50 -0.29 -5.03 -8.05
CA ALA A 50 -0.38 -6.30 -7.35
C ALA A 50 -1.38 -7.25 -8.04
N LEU A 51 -2.62 -6.81 -8.28
CA LEU A 51 -3.64 -7.64 -8.90
C LEU A 51 -3.26 -8.10 -10.31
N ILE A 52 -2.75 -7.19 -11.14
CA ILE A 52 -2.35 -7.50 -12.51
C ILE A 52 -1.17 -8.48 -12.51
N ALA A 53 -0.13 -8.22 -11.72
CA ALA A 53 1.03 -9.11 -11.63
C ALA A 53 0.64 -10.51 -11.16
N SER A 54 -0.22 -10.61 -10.13
CA SER A 54 -0.72 -11.90 -9.65
C SER A 54 -1.48 -12.67 -10.72
N SER A 55 -2.30 -11.97 -11.51
CA SER A 55 -3.07 -12.58 -12.59
C SER A 55 -2.20 -12.98 -13.78
N LEU A 56 -1.14 -12.23 -14.11
CA LEU A 56 -0.27 -12.51 -15.26
C LEU A 56 0.79 -13.58 -14.96
N ILE A 57 1.33 -13.58 -13.74
CA ILE A 57 2.36 -14.52 -13.29
C ILE A 57 1.74 -15.80 -12.71
N GLU A 58 0.44 -15.77 -12.42
CA GLU A 58 -0.34 -16.89 -11.85
C GLU A 58 0.21 -17.38 -10.49
N LYS A 59 0.65 -16.44 -9.64
CA LYS A 59 1.21 -16.71 -8.30
C LYS A 59 0.49 -15.94 -7.21
N LYS A 60 0.55 -16.48 -5.98
CA LYS A 60 -0.06 -15.85 -4.80
C LYS A 60 0.64 -14.54 -4.47
N LEU A 61 -0.13 -13.51 -4.14
CA LEU A 61 0.44 -12.27 -3.62
C LEU A 61 0.80 -12.43 -2.16
N SER A 62 2.06 -12.13 -1.82
CA SER A 62 2.49 -12.00 -0.43
C SER A 62 2.28 -10.58 0.09
N GLY A 63 2.55 -9.57 -0.73
CA GLY A 63 2.42 -8.16 -0.35
C GLY A 63 2.74 -7.18 -1.47
N ALA A 64 2.37 -5.92 -1.24
CA ALA A 64 2.68 -4.79 -2.11
C ALA A 64 3.12 -3.61 -1.27
N TYR A 65 4.31 -3.08 -1.57
CA TYR A 65 5.01 -2.16 -0.68
C TYR A 65 5.63 -0.98 -1.42
N TYR A 66 5.70 0.15 -0.72
CA TYR A 66 6.57 1.25 -1.06
C TYR A 66 7.93 1.09 -0.38
N LEU A 67 9.01 1.29 -1.13
CA LEU A 67 10.35 1.52 -0.62
C LEU A 67 10.67 3.02 -0.73
N SER A 68 10.98 3.67 0.38
CA SER A 68 11.43 5.05 0.34
C SER A 68 12.91 5.12 0.00
N LEU A 69 13.27 5.95 -0.98
CA LEU A 69 14.65 6.30 -1.31
C LEU A 69 15.11 7.59 -0.64
N LYS A 70 14.29 8.13 0.26
CA LYS A 70 14.65 9.31 1.03
C LYS A 70 15.65 8.90 2.09
N ASN A 71 16.85 9.47 2.04
CA ASN A 71 17.77 9.41 3.15
C ASN A 71 17.18 10.24 4.30
N GLU A 72 16.56 9.57 5.26
CA GLU A 72 16.16 10.23 6.49
C GLU A 72 17.37 10.35 7.41
N ASP A 73 17.47 11.50 8.07
CA ASP A 73 18.42 11.64 9.16
C ASP A 73 18.03 10.65 10.26
N VAL A 74 19.00 9.84 10.69
CA VAL A 74 18.82 9.03 11.90
C VAL A 74 18.85 10.02 13.05
N PRO A 75 17.74 10.20 13.82
CA PRO A 75 17.69 11.20 14.86
C PRO A 75 18.80 10.93 15.87
N GLU A 76 19.52 11.99 16.24
CA GLU A 76 20.46 11.95 17.36
C GLU A 76 19.66 11.60 18.61
N ILE A 77 19.83 10.38 19.11
CA ILE A 77 19.12 9.94 20.29
C ILE A 77 19.85 10.51 21.49
N ALA A 78 19.14 11.33 22.27
CA ALA A 78 19.62 11.77 23.57
C ALA A 78 20.03 10.56 24.43
N HIS A 79 21.22 10.61 25.03
CA HIS A 79 21.72 9.55 25.89
C HIS A 79 20.65 9.16 26.92
N LYS A 80 20.30 7.86 26.94
CA LYS A 80 19.37 7.36 27.94
C LYS A 80 20.13 7.19 29.25
N VAL A 81 19.78 7.97 30.26
CA VAL A 81 20.29 7.76 31.62
C VAL A 81 19.41 6.72 32.30
N PHE A 82 20.00 5.60 32.71
CA PHE A 82 19.32 4.60 33.53
C PHE A 82 20.18 4.26 34.74
N ARG A 83 19.65 4.50 35.95
CA ARG A 83 20.34 4.25 37.24
C ARG A 83 21.76 4.85 37.26
N ASP A 84 21.86 6.15 36.98
CA ASP A 84 23.11 6.93 36.96
C ASP A 84 24.18 6.46 35.96
N LYS A 85 23.81 5.63 34.98
CA LYS A 85 24.66 5.28 33.83
C LYS A 85 24.12 5.91 32.56
N VAL A 86 25.00 6.60 31.85
CA VAL A 86 24.79 7.04 30.47
C VAL A 86 24.88 5.79 29.60
N LEU A 87 23.78 5.45 28.90
CA LEU A 87 23.81 4.43 27.86
C LEU A 87 24.30 5.10 26.57
N ASP A 88 25.52 4.75 26.15
CA ASP A 88 26.03 5.09 24.83
C ASP A 88 25.31 4.26 23.77
N ILE A 89 25.20 4.85 22.59
CA ILE A 89 24.57 4.24 21.43
C ILE A 89 25.70 3.79 20.53
N ASP A 90 25.77 2.50 20.27
CA ASP A 90 26.76 1.94 19.37
C ASP A 90 26.28 1.98 17.91
N GLU A 91 27.18 1.62 16.99
CA GLU A 91 26.90 1.55 15.56
C GLU A 91 25.77 0.55 15.23
N ALA A 92 25.66 -0.54 16.00
CA ALA A 92 24.62 -1.54 15.79
C ALA A 92 23.23 -1.01 16.16
N ASP A 93 23.13 -0.13 17.16
CA ASP A 93 21.88 0.54 17.51
C ASP A 93 21.48 1.60 16.46
N LEU A 94 22.45 2.32 15.89
CA LEU A 94 22.22 3.20 14.75
C LEU A 94 21.71 2.44 13.53
N GLU A 95 22.31 1.30 13.21
CA GLU A 95 21.88 0.44 12.10
C GLU A 95 20.43 -0.05 12.31
N LYS A 96 20.07 -0.49 13.53
CA LYS A 96 18.68 -0.90 13.84
C LYS A 96 17.68 0.23 13.62
N LEU A 97 18.03 1.46 13.96
CA LEU A 97 17.16 2.62 13.75
C LEU A 97 17.01 2.93 12.27
N TRP A 98 18.12 2.89 11.54
CA TRP A 98 18.13 3.07 10.09
C TRP A 98 17.26 2.01 9.39
N ILE A 99 17.44 0.73 9.72
CA ILE A 99 16.59 -0.36 9.20
C ILE A 99 15.12 -0.11 9.55
N LYS A 100 14.83 0.31 10.78
CA LYS A 100 13.45 0.59 11.23
C LYS A 100 12.79 1.71 10.44
N GLN A 101 13.52 2.78 10.10
CA GLN A 101 13.01 3.89 9.29
C GLN A 101 12.79 3.49 7.83
N ASN A 102 13.67 2.63 7.30
CA ASN A 102 13.67 2.17 5.91
C ASN A 102 12.81 0.92 5.67
N LYS A 103 12.05 0.45 6.67
CA LYS A 103 11.09 -0.65 6.47
C LYS A 103 10.15 -0.35 5.33
N LEU A 104 9.90 -1.38 4.51
CA LEU A 104 8.87 -1.37 3.50
C LEU A 104 7.50 -1.03 4.11
N LYS A 105 6.76 -0.14 3.47
CA LYS A 105 5.44 0.34 3.93
C LYS A 105 4.38 -0.01 2.91
N GLY A 106 3.37 -0.75 3.30
CA GLY A 106 2.33 -1.19 2.39
C GLY A 106 1.45 -2.25 3.02
N TRP A 107 0.93 -3.14 2.18
CA TRP A 107 -0.06 -4.13 2.57
C TRP A 107 0.49 -5.54 2.37
N THR A 108 0.28 -6.37 3.39
CA THR A 108 0.57 -7.80 3.36
C THR A 108 -0.72 -8.56 3.09
N PHE A 109 -0.71 -9.47 2.13
CA PHE A 109 -1.87 -10.27 1.72
C PHE A 109 -1.82 -11.71 2.26
N ASP A 110 -0.61 -12.23 2.52
CA ASP A 110 -0.39 -13.57 3.08
C ASP A 110 0.89 -13.56 3.91
N SER A 111 0.80 -13.68 5.23
CA SER A 111 1.96 -13.62 6.13
C SER A 111 2.71 -14.95 6.29
N VAL A 112 2.16 -16.04 5.77
CA VAL A 112 2.82 -17.37 5.70
C VAL A 112 3.77 -17.46 4.49
N SER A 113 3.81 -16.42 3.65
CA SER A 113 4.68 -16.38 2.49
C SER A 113 6.16 -16.60 2.82
N THR A 114 6.81 -17.46 2.01
CA THR A 114 8.26 -17.72 2.07
C THR A 114 9.13 -16.50 1.76
N LEU A 115 8.54 -15.39 1.31
CA LEU A 115 9.21 -14.10 1.13
C LEU A 115 9.45 -13.35 2.45
N TYR A 116 8.92 -13.84 3.57
CA TYR A 116 9.12 -13.28 4.90
C TYR A 116 9.95 -14.20 5.77
N ASN A 117 11.18 -13.77 6.07
CA ASN A 117 12.12 -14.48 6.95
C ASN A 117 12.41 -13.70 8.24
N SER A 118 11.93 -12.45 8.34
CA SER A 118 12.20 -11.54 9.44
C SER A 118 11.16 -10.41 9.46
N ASP A 119 10.84 -9.90 10.65
CA ASP A 119 10.00 -8.71 10.83
C ASP A 119 10.78 -7.39 10.65
N GLN A 120 12.09 -7.47 10.45
CA GLN A 120 12.98 -6.31 10.40
C GLN A 120 12.73 -5.40 9.19
N PHE A 121 12.28 -5.94 8.06
CA PHE A 121 12.26 -5.20 6.80
C PHE A 121 10.88 -4.68 6.38
N ILE A 122 9.81 -5.13 7.05
CA ILE A 122 8.43 -4.80 6.67
C ILE A 122 7.69 -4.20 7.85
N THR A 123 7.02 -3.06 7.60
CA THR A 123 6.20 -2.39 8.60
C THR A 123 4.95 -3.20 8.90
N GLY A 124 4.69 -3.47 10.17
CA GLY A 124 3.45 -4.13 10.62
C GLY A 124 3.56 -5.64 10.81
N LEU A 125 4.65 -6.29 10.37
CA LEU A 125 4.96 -7.65 10.77
C LEU A 125 5.43 -7.70 12.22
N THR A 126 5.09 -8.79 12.90
CA THR A 126 5.53 -9.11 14.26
C THR A 126 6.68 -10.12 14.22
N SER A 127 7.39 -10.30 15.33
CA SER A 127 8.46 -11.29 15.44
C SER A 127 8.03 -12.75 15.18
N LYS A 128 6.72 -13.03 15.28
CA LYS A 128 6.11 -14.32 14.88
C LYS A 128 5.68 -14.35 13.41
N LEU A 129 6.12 -13.38 12.62
CA LEU A 129 5.77 -13.12 11.23
C LEU A 129 4.28 -12.84 10.95
N ALA A 130 3.42 -12.81 11.97
CA ALA A 130 2.03 -12.39 11.84
C ALA A 130 1.91 -10.87 11.59
N VAL A 131 0.86 -10.46 10.88
CA VAL A 131 0.57 -9.04 10.54
C VAL A 131 -0.36 -8.40 11.57
N ARG A 132 0.03 -7.23 12.10
CA ARG A 132 -0.81 -6.46 13.03
C ARG A 132 -2.11 -6.01 12.34
N GLY A 133 -3.25 -6.34 12.94
CA GLY A 133 -4.57 -6.07 12.36
C GLY A 133 -5.02 -7.14 11.35
N GLY A 134 -4.18 -8.13 11.06
CA GLY A 134 -4.44 -9.17 10.07
C GLY A 134 -3.98 -8.78 8.66
N VAL A 135 -4.20 -9.64 7.68
CA VAL A 135 -3.80 -9.41 6.28
C VAL A 135 -4.88 -8.66 5.52
N TYR A 136 -4.48 -8.01 4.45
CA TYR A 136 -5.39 -7.44 3.48
C TYR A 136 -5.97 -8.55 2.59
N GLN A 137 -7.27 -8.50 2.36
CA GLN A 137 -7.97 -9.52 1.56
C GLN A 137 -7.98 -9.10 0.10
N ILE A 138 -7.26 -9.85 -0.73
CA ILE A 138 -7.06 -9.50 -2.13
C ILE A 138 -8.37 -9.44 -2.93
N ASP A 139 -9.32 -10.33 -2.64
CA ASP A 139 -10.63 -10.35 -3.30
C ASP A 139 -11.42 -9.06 -3.04
N LEU A 140 -11.42 -8.58 -1.80
CA LEU A 140 -12.12 -7.35 -1.41
C LEU A 140 -11.51 -6.12 -2.10
N ILE A 141 -10.18 -6.12 -2.25
CA ILE A 141 -9.46 -5.06 -2.96
C ILE A 141 -9.76 -5.11 -4.45
N LYS A 142 -9.80 -6.31 -5.04
CA LYS A 142 -10.20 -6.50 -6.44
C LYS A 142 -11.60 -5.96 -6.70
N ASP A 143 -12.55 -6.28 -5.83
CA ASP A 143 -13.92 -5.77 -5.93
C ASP A 143 -13.97 -4.25 -5.82
N GLN A 144 -13.25 -3.67 -4.84
CA GLN A 144 -13.20 -2.21 -4.66
C GLN A 144 -12.58 -1.51 -5.87
N LEU A 145 -11.45 -2.01 -6.38
CA LEU A 145 -10.79 -1.45 -7.56
C LEU A 145 -11.67 -1.58 -8.81
N THR A 146 -12.36 -2.70 -8.96
CA THR A 146 -13.31 -2.90 -10.08
C THR A 146 -14.42 -1.84 -10.03
N ARG A 147 -15.03 -1.61 -8.87
CA ARG A 147 -16.06 -0.55 -8.70
C ARG A 147 -15.51 0.83 -9.07
N LEU A 148 -14.30 1.15 -8.62
CA LEU A 148 -13.65 2.44 -8.90
C LEU A 148 -13.36 2.60 -10.39
N TYR A 149 -12.75 1.60 -11.04
CA TYR A 149 -12.45 1.67 -12.47
C TYR A 149 -13.71 1.71 -13.34
N THR A 150 -14.76 0.95 -12.99
CA THR A 150 -16.05 1.02 -13.68
C THR A 150 -16.70 2.39 -13.56
N TYR A 151 -16.67 3.00 -12.36
CA TYR A 151 -17.18 4.36 -12.17
C TYR A 151 -16.39 5.39 -12.99
N LEU A 152 -15.06 5.32 -12.96
CA LEU A 152 -14.20 6.22 -13.72
C LEU A 152 -14.45 6.10 -15.23
N LEU A 153 -14.52 4.87 -15.74
CA LEU A 153 -14.81 4.60 -17.15
C LEU A 153 -16.15 5.19 -17.57
N ARG A 154 -17.21 4.96 -16.77
CA ARG A 154 -18.54 5.52 -17.04
C ARG A 154 -18.52 7.04 -17.04
N SER A 155 -17.93 7.65 -16.02
CA SER A 155 -17.83 9.10 -15.89
C SER A 155 -17.09 9.74 -17.08
N LEU A 156 -16.00 9.11 -17.54
CA LEU A 156 -15.27 9.57 -18.72
C LEU A 156 -16.09 9.41 -20.00
N SER A 157 -16.79 8.28 -20.15
CA SER A 157 -17.61 7.97 -21.34
C SER A 157 -18.80 8.91 -21.50
N GLU A 158 -19.35 9.38 -20.38
CA GLU A 158 -20.45 10.35 -20.34
C GLU A 158 -19.96 11.80 -20.50
N GLY A 159 -18.64 12.03 -20.65
CA GLY A 159 -18.06 13.36 -20.79
C GLY A 159 -18.16 14.20 -19.52
N ASN A 160 -18.21 13.57 -18.34
CA ASN A 160 -18.31 14.28 -17.08
C ASN A 160 -16.98 14.98 -16.74
N ILE A 161 -16.98 16.31 -16.88
CA ILE A 161 -15.86 17.21 -16.57
C ILE A 161 -16.12 18.06 -15.31
N GLU A 162 -17.00 17.62 -14.42
CA GLU A 162 -17.32 18.34 -13.19
C GLU A 162 -16.05 18.62 -12.35
N ARG A 163 -15.90 19.86 -11.91
CA ARG A 163 -14.78 20.29 -11.06
C ARG A 163 -14.99 19.78 -9.63
N ARG A 164 -14.39 18.63 -9.30
CA ARG A 164 -14.47 18.00 -7.98
C ARG A 164 -13.10 17.86 -7.29
N PRO A 165 -12.39 18.95 -6.97
CA PRO A 165 -11.09 18.85 -6.32
C PRO A 165 -11.21 18.24 -4.93
N VAL A 166 -10.33 17.30 -4.60
CA VAL A 166 -10.19 16.74 -3.26
C VAL A 166 -9.15 17.56 -2.50
N ASP A 167 -9.05 17.39 -1.19
CA ASP A 167 -8.11 18.15 -0.38
C ASP A 167 -6.67 18.08 -0.93
N ALA A 168 -5.99 19.23 -0.91
CA ALA A 168 -4.65 19.46 -1.47
C ALA A 168 -4.43 19.17 -2.97
N THR A 169 -5.44 18.76 -3.75
CA THR A 169 -5.23 18.47 -5.20
C THR A 169 -4.94 19.73 -6.00
N CYS A 170 -5.53 20.87 -5.63
CA CYS A 170 -5.31 22.14 -6.31
C CYS A 170 -3.89 22.71 -6.11
N THR A 171 -3.20 22.31 -5.04
CA THR A 171 -1.85 22.81 -4.72
C THR A 171 -0.84 22.49 -5.82
N TYR A 172 -0.96 21.30 -6.41
CA TYR A 172 -0.06 20.78 -7.44
C TYR A 172 -0.73 20.70 -8.83
N CYS A 173 -1.84 21.42 -9.03
CA CYS A 173 -2.58 21.41 -10.29
C CYS A 173 -2.18 22.59 -11.19
N ASP A 174 -1.54 22.30 -12.32
CA ASP A 174 -1.13 23.31 -13.29
C ASP A 174 -2.32 24.04 -13.94
N PHE A 175 -3.50 23.41 -13.94
CA PHE A 175 -4.73 23.95 -14.54
C PHE A 175 -5.59 24.77 -13.57
N LYS A 176 -5.12 25.05 -12.34
CA LYS A 176 -5.89 25.77 -11.32
C LYS A 176 -6.44 27.12 -11.82
N ASP A 177 -5.66 27.84 -12.63
CA ASP A 177 -6.00 29.18 -13.14
C ASP A 177 -7.05 29.15 -14.27
N ILE A 178 -7.13 28.01 -14.98
CA ILE A 178 -8.19 27.73 -15.97
C ILE A 178 -9.45 27.25 -15.26
N CYS A 179 -9.29 26.34 -14.29
CA CYS A 179 -10.38 25.73 -13.53
C CYS A 179 -11.18 26.77 -12.71
N ARG A 180 -10.47 27.75 -12.10
CA ARG A 180 -11.02 28.83 -11.26
C ARG A 180 -11.99 28.36 -10.18
N TYR A 181 -11.83 27.14 -9.69
CA TYR A 181 -12.67 26.59 -8.63
C TYR A 181 -12.37 27.31 -7.30
N ARG A 182 -13.42 27.84 -6.64
CA ARG A 182 -13.33 28.57 -5.36
C ARG A 182 -14.17 27.94 -4.24
N GLY A 183 -14.73 26.75 -4.47
CA GLY A 183 -15.55 26.05 -3.49
C GLY A 183 -14.72 25.30 -2.45
N LYS A 184 -15.40 24.54 -1.59
CA LYS A 184 -14.76 23.65 -0.63
C LYS A 184 -14.26 22.37 -1.31
N ALA A 185 -13.20 21.77 -0.76
CA ALA A 185 -12.75 20.47 -1.21
C ALA A 185 -13.86 19.42 -1.06
N TYR A 186 -13.96 18.53 -2.05
CA TYR A 186 -14.83 17.37 -2.02
C TYR A 186 -14.17 16.26 -1.20
N LYS A 187 -15.01 15.38 -0.68
CA LYS A 187 -14.53 14.08 -0.21
C LYS A 187 -14.10 13.24 -1.41
N PRO A 188 -13.16 12.29 -1.22
CA PRO A 188 -12.90 11.24 -2.20
C PRO A 188 -14.17 10.46 -2.56
N LEU A 189 -14.04 9.45 -3.43
CA LEU A 189 -15.17 8.61 -3.87
C LEU A 189 -15.68 7.64 -2.77
N ASP A 190 -15.75 8.12 -1.53
CA ASP A 190 -16.20 7.39 -0.33
C ASP A 190 -17.60 6.78 -0.50
N SER A 191 -18.44 7.37 -1.36
CA SER A 191 -19.77 6.83 -1.67
C SER A 191 -19.74 5.50 -2.43
N LEU A 192 -18.61 5.12 -3.03
CA LEU A 192 -18.43 3.84 -3.73
C LEU A 192 -17.91 2.72 -2.82
N LYS A 193 -17.49 3.06 -1.59
CA LYS A 193 -17.10 2.09 -0.58
C LYS A 193 -18.32 1.29 -0.10
N ASP A 194 -18.16 -0.02 0.12
CA ASP A 194 -19.12 -0.77 0.94
C ASP A 194 -18.81 -0.54 2.44
N PRO A 195 -19.67 0.16 3.20
CA PRO A 195 -19.39 0.49 4.59
C PRO A 195 -19.37 -0.75 5.51
N ARG A 196 -19.84 -1.90 5.04
CA ARG A 196 -19.86 -3.17 5.79
C ARG A 196 -18.59 -3.99 5.58
N VAL A 197 -17.71 -3.56 4.68
CA VAL A 197 -16.51 -4.29 4.29
C VAL A 197 -15.28 -3.58 4.85
N THR A 198 -14.39 -4.36 5.46
CA THR A 198 -13.05 -3.90 5.85
C THR A 198 -12.02 -4.67 5.04
N LEU A 199 -11.11 -3.96 4.37
CA LEU A 199 -10.12 -4.58 3.48
C LEU A 199 -9.10 -5.44 4.24
N GLN A 200 -8.82 -5.09 5.49
CA GLN A 200 -7.94 -5.83 6.39
C GLN A 200 -8.73 -6.71 7.35
N GLY A 201 -8.32 -7.96 7.55
CA GLY A 201 -8.98 -8.88 8.47
C GLY A 201 -8.09 -10.04 8.88
N LYS A 202 -8.62 -10.91 9.76
CA LYS A 202 -7.89 -12.13 10.17
C LYS A 202 -7.49 -12.94 8.93
N GLU A 203 -6.29 -13.51 8.97
CA GLU A 203 -5.87 -14.48 7.96
C GLU A 203 -6.90 -15.59 7.86
N ARG A 204 -7.31 -15.90 6.63
CA ARG A 204 -7.99 -17.16 6.37
C ARG A 204 -6.96 -18.23 6.69
N LYS A 205 -7.25 -19.06 7.69
CA LYS A 205 -6.50 -20.30 7.89
C LYS A 205 -6.91 -21.22 6.76
N ASP A 206 -6.27 -21.08 5.61
CA ASP A 206 -6.31 -22.15 4.63
C ASP A 206 -5.62 -23.35 5.29
N ALA A 207 -6.33 -24.47 5.36
CA ALA A 207 -5.88 -25.67 6.06
C ALA A 207 -4.52 -26.12 5.51
N VAL A 208 -3.47 -25.89 6.29
CA VAL A 208 -2.19 -26.61 6.15
C VAL A 208 -2.33 -27.89 6.96
N ASP A 209 -3.28 -28.73 6.56
CA ASP A 209 -3.42 -30.11 7.02
C ASP A 209 -3.58 -30.95 5.76
N GLU A 210 -2.48 -31.18 5.04
CA GLU A 210 -2.28 -32.29 4.10
C GLU A 210 -0.88 -32.13 3.46
N MET A 211 0.15 -32.55 4.20
CA MET A 211 1.42 -33.08 3.66
C MET A 211 2.27 -33.57 4.84
N ASP A 212 1.67 -34.44 5.66
CA ASP A 212 2.38 -35.38 6.54
C ASP A 212 1.47 -36.62 6.64
N ASN A 213 1.58 -37.49 5.64
CA ASN A 213 1.23 -38.92 5.67
C ASN A 213 2.02 -39.64 4.57
#